data_AF-A0A7X8WAJ0-F1
#
_entry.id   AF-A0A7X8WAJ0-F1
#
_cell.length_a   1.000
_cell.length_b   1.000
_cell.length_c   1.000
_cell.angle_alpha   90.00
_cell.angle_beta   90.00
_cell.angle_gamma   90.00
#
_symmetry.space_group_name_H-M   'P 1'
#
loop_
_entity.id
_entity.type
_entity.pdbx_description
1 polymer ?
#
loop_
_entity_poly.entity_id
_entity_poly.type
_entity_poly.pdbx_seq_one_letter_code
_entity_poly.pdbx_strand_id
1 'polypeptide(L)' 'MRTIKYTSAFKKDYKREKKGQHRNTVDAELQTVLELLQADEALPEKYRDHALVSNWVGHRDCHIKP' A
#
# COMPACT_ATOMS: atom_id res chain seq x y z
N MET A 1 -5.50 13.16 -10.83
CA MET A 1 -4.95 12.69 -9.54
C MET A 1 -6.04 12.01 -8.74
N ARG A 2 -5.79 10.79 -8.26
CA ARG A 2 -6.72 10.04 -7.42
C ARG A 2 -6.67 10.52 -5.97
N THR A 3 -7.82 10.53 -5.30
CA THR A 3 -7.90 10.92 -3.89
C THR A 3 -7.58 9.73 -3.00
N ILE A 4 -6.54 9.84 -2.19
CA ILE A 4 -6.17 8.80 -1.21
C ILE A 4 -7.10 8.88 0.00
N LYS A 5 -7.71 7.75 0.37
CA LYS A 5 -8.51 7.60 1.59
C LYS A 5 -7.96 6.47 2.44
N TYR A 6 -7.67 6.75 3.70
CA TYR A 6 -7.19 5.76 4.66
C TYR A 6 -8.31 5.25 5.55
N THR A 7 -8.52 3.94 5.57
CA THR A 7 -9.46 3.29 6.49
C THR A 7 -8.95 3.36 7.94
N SER A 8 -9.85 3.16 8.91
CA SER A 8 -9.45 3.07 10.32
C SER A 8 -8.55 1.87 10.60
N ALA A 9 -8.78 0.74 9.91
CA ALA A 9 -7.92 -0.44 9.95
C ALA A 9 -6.51 -0.10 9.47
N PHE A 10 -6.38 0.50 8.27
CA PHE A 10 -5.09 0.91 7.72
C PHE A 10 -4.31 1.82 8.67
N LYS A 11 -4.97 2.83 9.26
CA LYS A 11 -4.32 3.75 10.23
C LYS A 11 -3.78 3.02 11.47
N LYS A 12 -4.46 1.95 11.93
CA LYS A 12 -4.00 1.14 13.06
C LYS A 12 -2.80 0.29 12.66
N ASP A 13 -2.87 -0.38 11.50
CA ASP A 13 -1.79 -1.24 11.00
C ASP A 13 -0.52 -0.42 10.70
N TYR A 14 -0.66 0.72 10.03
CA TYR A 14 0.46 1.63 9.78
C TYR A 14 1.14 2.10 11.07
N LYS A 15 0.37 2.43 12.12
CA LYS A 15 0.94 2.78 13.43
C LYS A 15 1.69 1.62 14.09
N ARG A 16 1.27 0.37 13.86
CA ARG A 16 1.95 -0.82 14.36
C ARG A 16 3.26 -1.03 13.61
N GLU A 17 3.25 -0.97 12.28
CA GLU A 17 4.46 -1.13 11.45
C GLU A 17 5.50 -0.05 11.74
N LYS A 18 5.05 1.19 11.97
CA LYS A 18 5.93 2.30 12.34
C LYS A 18 6.61 2.13 13.70
N LYS A 19 6.13 1.21 14.54
CA LYS A 19 6.77 0.83 15.81
C LYS A 19 7.55 -0.48 15.72
N GLY A 20 7.43 -1.21 14.61
CA GLY A 20 8.02 -2.53 14.42
C GLY A 20 9.37 -2.52 13.69
N GLN A 21 9.71 -3.66 13.10
CA GLN A 21 10.99 -3.89 12.41
C GLN A 21 11.20 -2.96 11.19
N HIS A 22 10.13 -2.46 10.59
CA HIS A 22 10.18 -1.61 9.39
C HIS A 22 10.05 -0.11 9.70
N ARG A 23 10.15 0.30 10.96
CA ARG A 23 9.98 1.70 11.39
C ARG A 23 10.80 2.73 10.61
N ASN A 24 11.98 2.34 10.10
CA ASN A 24 12.89 3.22 9.38
C ASN A 24 12.62 3.30 7.87
N THR A 25 11.86 2.36 7.30
CA THR A 25 11.64 2.26 5.85
C THR A 25 10.18 2.42 5.44
N VAL A 26 9.24 2.10 6.34
CA VAL A 26 7.80 2.04 6.03
C VAL A 26 7.25 3.34 5.44
N ASP A 27 7.70 4.50 5.93
CA ASP A 27 7.24 5.80 5.41
C ASP A 27 7.64 5.98 3.94
N ALA A 28 8.91 5.77 3.60
CA ALA A 28 9.45 5.98 2.26
C ALA A 28 8.94 4.93 1.25
N GLU A 29 8.87 3.66 1.67
CA GLU A 29 8.42 2.57 0.81
C GLU A 29 6.93 2.70 0.49
N LEU A 30 6.09 3.07 1.47
CA LEU A 30 4.67 3.31 1.28
C LEU A 30 4.43 4.57 0.43
N GLN A 31 5.17 5.65 0.68
CA GLN A 31 5.03 6.91 -0.06
C GLN A 31 5.25 6.71 -1.57
N THR A 32 6.26 5.93 -1.95
CA THR A 32 6.55 5.62 -3.36
C THR A 32 5.34 4.98 -4.07
N VAL A 33 4.68 4.02 -3.40
CA VAL A 33 3.49 3.35 -3.94
C VAL A 33 2.30 4.30 -4.02
N LEU A 34 2.10 5.11 -2.97
CA LEU A 34 0.99 6.07 -2.92
C LEU A 34 1.09 7.15 -4.00
N GLU A 35 2.31 7.60 -4.33
CA GLU A 35 2.55 8.58 -5.40
C GLU A 35 2.14 8.03 -6.77
N LEU A 36 2.56 6.80 -7.10
CA LEU A 36 2.17 6.11 -8.34
C LEU A 36 0.64 5.92 -8.41
N LEU A 37 0.03 5.45 -7.32
CA LEU A 37 -1.43 5.28 -7.26
C LEU A 37 -2.18 6.61 -7.38
N GLN A 38 -1.65 7.69 -6.81
CA GLN A 38 -2.24 9.03 -6.94
C GLN A 38 -2.12 9.58 -8.36
N ALA A 39 -1.01 9.30 -9.04
CA ALA A 39 -0.76 9.66 -10.44
C ALA A 39 -1.57 8.81 -11.44
N ASP A 40 -2.22 7.74 -10.98
CA ASP A 40 -2.87 6.74 -11.84
C ASP A 40 -1.86 5.98 -12.74
N GLU A 41 -0.66 5.78 -12.21
CA GLU A 41 0.41 5.03 -12.87
C GLU A 41 0.40 3.56 -12.45
N ALA A 42 0.81 2.69 -13.38
CA ALA A 42 0.94 1.27 -13.09
C ALA A 42 2.07 1.01 -12.08
N LEU A 43 1.81 0.15 -11.09
CA LEU A 43 2.84 -0.25 -10.14
C LEU A 43 3.88 -1.14 -10.83
N PRO A 44 5.19 -0.90 -10.62
CA PRO A 44 6.24 -1.79 -11.09
C PRO A 44 6.06 -3.24 -10.62
N GLU A 45 6.48 -4.21 -11.43
CA GLU A 45 6.28 -5.66 -11.18
C GLU A 45 6.78 -6.14 -9.81
N LYS A 46 7.80 -5.48 -9.25
CA LYS A 46 8.33 -5.79 -7.91
C LYS A 46 7.28 -5.72 -6.80
N TYR A 47 6.25 -4.89 -6.98
CA TYR A 47 5.14 -4.75 -6.04
C TYR A 47 4.09 -5.85 -6.20
N ARG A 48 4.23 -6.76 -7.17
CA ARG A 48 3.33 -7.91 -7.38
C ARG A 48 1.85 -7.54 -7.32
N ASP A 49 1.48 -6.41 -7.93
CA ASP A 49 0.11 -5.90 -7.89
C ASP A 49 -0.85 -6.87 -8.58
N HIS A 50 -1.85 -7.35 -7.84
CA HIS A 50 -2.84 -8.29 -8.36
C HIS A 50 -4.22 -8.06 -7.77
N ALA A 51 -5.26 -8.41 -8.53
CA ALA A 51 -6.63 -8.35 -8.05
C ALA A 51 -6.87 -9.46 -7.02
N LEU A 52 -7.52 -9.10 -5.91
CA LEU A 52 -7.94 -10.08 -4.92
C LEU A 52 -9.26 -10.72 -5.34
N VAL A 53 -9.51 -11.92 -4.81
CA VAL A 53 -10.69 -12.76 -5.12
C VAL A 53 -11.59 -12.96 -3.90
N SER A 54 -12.75 -13.60 -4.10
CA SER A 54 -13.71 -13.92 -3.03
C SER A 54 -14.24 -12.66 -2.33
N ASN A 55 -14.17 -12.57 -1.00
CA ASN A 55 -14.63 -11.44 -0.20
C ASN A 55 -13.91 -10.12 -0.51
N TRP A 56 -12.86 -10.14 -1.34
CA TRP A 56 -12.04 -9.00 -1.71
C TRP A 56 -12.18 -8.60 -3.18
N VAL A 57 -13.23 -9.09 -3.88
CA VAL A 57 -13.52 -8.64 -5.25
C VAL A 57 -13.66 -7.11 -5.28
N GLY A 58 -12.95 -6.47 -6.22
CA GLY A 58 -12.86 -5.01 -6.33
C GLY A 58 -11.69 -4.40 -5.55
N HIS A 59 -10.95 -5.21 -4.78
CA HIS A 59 -9.71 -4.81 -4.12
C HIS A 59 -8.48 -5.35 -4.86
N ARG A 60 -7.33 -4.72 -4.61
CA ARG A 60 -6.01 -5.13 -5.12
C ARG A 60 -5.04 -5.27 -3.95
N ASP A 61 -4.06 -6.14 -4.12
CA ASP A 61 -2.95 -6.32 -3.18
C ASP A 61 -1.63 -6.00 -3.86
N CYS A 62 -0.74 -5.30 -3.15
CA CYS A 62 0.62 -4.99 -3.57
C CYS A 62 1.62 -5.19 -2.42
N HIS A 63 2.78 -5.75 -2.73
CA HIS A 63 3.84 -6.10 -1.80
C HIS A 63 4.84 -4.95 -1.69
N ILE A 64 4.78 -4.19 -0.59
CA ILE A 64 5.72 -3.07 -0.34
C ILE A 64 7.13 -3.57 -0.03
N LYS A 65 7.25 -4.71 0.65
CA LYS A 65 8.50 -5.47 0.82
C LYS A 65 8.32 -6.92 0.38
N PRO A 66 9.39 -7.54 -0.16
CA PRO A 66 9.43 -8.98 -0.41
C PRO A 66 9.36 -9.80 0.88
#